data_AF-A0A9W4KR53-F1
#
_entry.id   AF-A0A9W4KR53-F1
#
_cell.length_a   1.000
_cell.length_b   1.000
_cell.length_c   1.000
_cell.angle_alpha   90.00
_cell.angle_beta   90.00
_cell.angle_gamma   90.00
#
_symmetry.space_group_name_H-M   'P 1'
#
loop_
_entity.id
_entity.type
_entity.pdbx_description
1 polymer ?
#
loop_
_entity_poly.entity_id
_entity_poly.type
_entity_poly.pdbx_seq_one_letter_code
_entity_poly.pdbx_strand_id
1 'polypeptide(L)'
;MNTMTIDQKLDLIRKALEHGADIHLSVHTVVGRENAEGIISEIVSGTELGYKLQENRNWFNQSDVLSDVAVTVYFKLNKEERIAKLQEELSGYMEEDVWIDESKLG
;
A
#
# COMPACT_ATOMS: atom_id res chain seq x y z
N MET A 1 -5.64 -28.92 2.13
CA MET A 1 -4.34 -28.24 2.33
C MET A 1 -4.08 -28.21 3.83
N ASN A 2 -2.91 -28.66 4.29
CA ASN A 2 -2.53 -28.49 5.70
C ASN A 2 -2.08 -27.05 5.90
N THR A 3 -2.84 -26.29 6.67
CA THR A 3 -2.50 -24.90 7.01
C THR A 3 -1.43 -24.92 8.11
N MET A 4 -0.28 -24.31 7.86
CA MET A 4 0.74 -24.11 8.90
C MET A 4 0.18 -23.24 10.02
N THR A 5 0.44 -23.65 11.25
CA THR A 5 0.19 -22.84 12.45
C THR A 5 1.11 -21.61 12.48
N ILE A 6 0.79 -20.62 13.31
CA ILE A 6 1.63 -19.42 13.48
C ILE A 6 3.03 -19.83 13.97
N ASP A 7 3.13 -20.74 14.94
CA ASP A 7 4.42 -21.19 15.50
C ASP A 7 5.33 -21.81 14.43
N GLN A 8 4.75 -22.62 13.53
CA GLN A 8 5.50 -23.21 12.41
C GLN A 8 6.00 -22.16 11.41
N LYS A 9 5.22 -21.10 11.19
CA LYS A 9 5.64 -19.99 10.32
C LYS A 9 6.77 -19.19 10.97
N LEU A 10 6.67 -18.91 12.27
CA LEU A 10 7.72 -18.21 13.02
C LEU A 10 9.03 -19.01 13.07
N ASP A 11 8.96 -20.33 13.24
CA ASP A 11 10.16 -21.18 13.22
C ASP A 11 10.87 -21.16 11.86
N LEU A 12 10.11 -21.13 10.76
CA LEU A 12 10.67 -21.04 9.42
C LEU A 12 11.31 -19.68 9.14
N ILE A 13 10.66 -18.58 9.56
CA ILE A 13 11.21 -17.22 9.45
C ILE A 13 12.51 -17.11 10.24
N ARG A 14 12.54 -17.64 11.48
CA ARG A 14 13.76 -17.64 12.31
C ARG A 14 14.92 -18.35 11.61
N LYS A 15 14.70 -19.57 11.13
CA LYS A 15 15.73 -20.34 10.42
C LYS A 15 16.23 -19.64 9.16
N ALA A 16 15.32 -19.00 8.41
CA ALA A 16 15.70 -18.26 7.22
C ALA A 16 16.63 -17.08 7.57
N LEU A 17 16.29 -16.31 8.61
CA LEU A 17 17.12 -15.21 9.09
C LEU A 17 18.49 -15.68 9.63
N GLU A 18 18.54 -16.81 10.34
CA GLU A 18 19.81 -17.41 10.83
C GLU A 18 20.78 -17.79 9.69
N HIS A 19 20.26 -17.94 8.46
CA HIS A 19 21.03 -18.21 7.25
C HIS A 19 21.23 -16.97 6.36
N GLY A 20 20.87 -15.77 6.82
CA GLY A 20 21.04 -14.52 6.07
C GLY A 20 20.06 -14.35 4.91
N ALA A 21 18.86 -14.91 5.01
CA ALA A 21 17.82 -14.72 4.01
C ALA A 21 17.05 -13.42 4.20
N ASP A 22 16.72 -12.76 3.09
CA ASP A 22 15.78 -11.65 3.07
C ASP A 22 14.34 -12.15 3.24
N ILE A 23 13.55 -11.46 4.07
CA ILE A 23 12.17 -11.82 4.36
C ILE A 23 11.22 -10.79 3.73
N HIS A 24 10.33 -11.29 2.88
CA HIS A 24 9.24 -10.50 2.30
C HIS A 24 7.90 -10.89 2.93
N LEU A 25 7.34 -9.99 3.75
CA LEU A 25 6.03 -10.17 4.38
C LEU A 25 4.97 -9.46 3.55
N SER A 26 3.96 -10.21 3.12
CA SER A 26 2.81 -9.67 2.39
C SER A 26 1.52 -9.91 3.17
N VAL A 27 0.83 -8.83 3.51
CA VAL A 27 -0.50 -8.86 4.13
C VAL A 27 -1.54 -8.59 3.05
N HIS A 28 -2.49 -9.50 2.89
CA HIS A 28 -3.55 -9.41 1.89
C HIS A 28 -4.92 -9.25 2.55
N THR A 29 -5.95 -9.02 1.72
CA THR A 29 -7.36 -9.01 2.12
C THR A 29 -7.77 -7.91 3.11
N VAL A 30 -6.96 -6.87 3.26
CA VAL A 30 -7.32 -5.71 4.08
C VAL A 30 -8.35 -4.85 3.35
N VAL A 31 -9.40 -4.43 4.07
CA VAL A 31 -10.44 -3.53 3.56
C VAL A 31 -10.29 -2.18 4.27
N GLY A 32 -10.23 -1.10 3.50
CA GLY A 32 -10.00 0.25 3.99
C GLY A 32 -8.52 0.62 3.97
N ARG A 33 -8.23 1.86 3.56
CA ARG A 33 -6.87 2.42 3.57
C ARG A 33 -6.37 2.57 5.01
N GLU A 34 -7.19 3.13 5.89
CA GLU A 34 -6.82 3.39 7.29
C GLU A 34 -6.43 2.12 8.03
N ASN A 35 -7.18 1.02 7.84
CA ASN A 35 -6.84 -0.28 8.43
C ASN A 35 -5.49 -0.80 7.95
N ALA A 36 -5.18 -0.62 6.66
CA ALA A 36 -3.92 -1.05 6.08
C ALA A 36 -2.74 -0.21 6.60
N GLU A 37 -2.96 1.10 6.77
CA GLU A 37 -2.01 2.04 7.35
C GLU A 37 -1.73 1.71 8.83
N GLY A 38 -2.78 1.37 9.59
CA GLY A 38 -2.64 0.91 10.97
C GLY A 38 -1.81 -0.36 11.07
N ILE A 39 -2.13 -1.38 10.27
CA ILE A 39 -1.39 -2.66 10.27
C ILE A 39 0.09 -2.45 9.94
N ILE A 40 0.41 -1.71 8.88
CA ILE A 40 1.82 -1.51 8.52
C ILE A 40 2.56 -0.68 9.58
N SER A 41 1.90 0.29 10.22
CA SER A 41 2.49 1.09 11.29
C SER A 41 2.75 0.28 12.56
N GLU A 42 1.90 -0.72 12.85
CA GLU A 42 2.12 -1.67 13.95
C GLU A 42 3.30 -2.61 13.68
N ILE A 43 3.44 -3.09 12.42
CA ILE A 43 4.51 -4.02 12.05
C ILE A 43 5.85 -3.30 11.91
N VAL A 44 5.84 -2.08 11.38
CA VAL A 44 7.04 -1.33 11.03
C VAL A 44 7.08 -0.04 11.86
N SER A 45 7.65 -0.12 13.06
CA SER A 45 7.73 1.02 13.97
C SER A 45 8.85 1.99 13.56
N GLY A 46 8.52 3.28 13.43
CA GLY A 46 9.52 4.35 13.45
C GLY A 46 10.25 4.66 12.13
N THR A 47 9.79 4.14 11.00
CA THR A 47 10.32 4.49 9.66
C THR A 47 9.23 5.09 8.77
N GLU A 48 9.64 5.98 7.85
CA GLU A 48 8.75 6.55 6.85
C GLU A 48 8.21 5.45 5.92
N LEU A 49 6.89 5.40 5.77
CA LEU A 49 6.20 4.38 4.97
C LEU A 49 6.10 4.82 3.51
N GLY A 50 6.47 3.94 2.59
CA GLY A 50 6.16 4.11 1.18
C GLY A 50 4.67 3.86 0.93
N TYR A 51 4.03 4.74 0.17
CA TYR A 51 2.64 4.61 -0.25
C TYR A 51 2.55 4.54 -1.78
N LYS A 52 1.86 3.53 -2.32
CA LYS A 52 1.62 3.40 -3.75
C LYS A 52 0.16 3.07 -4.05
N LEU A 53 -0.44 3.88 -4.92
CA LEU A 53 -1.76 3.69 -5.51
C LEU A 53 -1.61 3.23 -6.95
N GLN A 54 -2.25 2.11 -7.32
CA GLN A 54 -2.40 1.66 -8.70
C GLN A 54 -3.85 1.24 -8.94
N GLU A 55 -4.38 1.46 -10.14
CA GLU A 55 -5.82 1.35 -10.48
C GLU A 55 -6.54 0.11 -9.92
N ASN A 56 -5.84 -1.02 -9.78
CA ASN A 56 -6.41 -2.27 -9.26
C ASN A 56 -5.63 -2.88 -8.07
N ARG A 57 -4.61 -2.18 -7.56
CA ARG A 57 -3.79 -2.63 -6.43
C ARG A 57 -3.35 -1.41 -5.63
N ASN A 58 -3.79 -1.32 -4.38
CA ASN A 58 -3.33 -0.31 -3.45
C ASN A 58 -2.51 -1.01 -2.37
N TRP A 59 -1.38 -0.41 -1.99
CA TRP A 59 -0.57 -0.97 -0.92
C TRP A 59 0.27 0.10 -0.22
N PHE A 60 0.54 -0.18 1.04
CA PHE A 60 1.66 0.42 1.76
C PHE A 60 2.84 -0.52 1.69
N ASN A 61 4.05 0.00 1.51
CA ASN A 61 5.27 -0.78 1.59
C ASN A 61 6.31 -0.09 2.47
N GLN A 62 7.01 -0.90 3.25
CA GLN A 62 8.30 -0.53 3.76
C GLN A 62 9.30 -1.56 3.24
N SER A 63 10.33 -1.04 2.57
CA SER A 63 11.45 -1.81 2.08
C SER A 63 12.64 -0.88 2.13
N ASP A 64 13.53 -1.10 3.08
CA ASP A 64 14.85 -0.46 3.06
C ASP A 64 15.81 -1.39 2.33
N VAL A 65 16.66 -0.83 1.46
CA VAL A 65 17.70 -1.58 0.73
C VAL A 65 18.69 -2.24 1.70
N LEU A 66 18.77 -1.74 2.93
CA LEU A 66 19.62 -2.27 4.00
C LEU A 66 18.86 -3.12 5.03
N SER A 67 17.55 -3.33 4.86
CA SER A 67 16.74 -4.12 5.80
C SER A 67 16.58 -5.56 5.29
N ASP A 68 16.90 -6.52 6.14
CA ASP A 68 16.65 -7.96 5.90
C ASP A 68 15.13 -8.29 5.88
N VAL A 69 14.27 -7.31 6.14
CA VAL A 69 12.82 -7.45 6.16
C VAL A 69 12.15 -6.35 5.33
N ALA A 70 11.32 -6.78 4.37
CA ALA A 70 10.40 -5.93 3.62
C ALA A 70 8.95 -6.31 3.96
N VAL A 71 8.11 -5.30 4.19
CA VAL A 71 6.69 -5.48 4.53
C VAL A 71 5.82 -4.76 3.51
N THR A 72 4.82 -5.45 3.00
CA THR A 72 3.83 -4.88 2.08
C THR A 72 2.43 -5.22 2.56
N VAL A 73 1.57 -4.21 2.71
CA VAL A 73 0.18 -4.37 3.11
C VAL A 73 -0.72 -3.94 1.96
N TYR A 74 -1.36 -4.92 1.33
CA TYR A 74 -2.30 -4.71 0.23
C TYR A 74 -3.70 -4.47 0.75
N PHE A 75 -4.38 -3.48 0.17
CA PHE A 75 -5.73 -3.13 0.58
C PHE A 75 -6.66 -2.83 -0.60
N LYS A 76 -7.94 -3.03 -0.32
CA LYS A 76 -9.04 -2.60 -1.19
C LYS A 76 -9.69 -1.38 -0.55
N LEU A 77 -9.94 -0.36 -1.38
CA LEU A 77 -10.75 0.77 -0.97
C LEU A 77 -12.16 0.30 -0.62
N ASN A 78 -12.71 0.83 0.45
CA ASN A 78 -14.13 0.70 0.75
C ASN A 78 -14.96 1.55 -0.25
N LYS A 79 -16.28 1.47 -0.16
CA LYS A 79 -17.16 2.17 -1.10
C LYS A 79 -16.98 3.69 -1.07
N GLU A 80 -16.84 4.27 0.12
CA GLU A 80 -16.71 5.72 0.32
C GLU A 80 -15.36 6.22 -0.18
N GLU A 81 -14.27 5.53 0.19
CA GLU A 81 -12.92 5.82 -0.30
C GLU A 81 -12.83 5.71 -1.83
N ARG A 82 -13.52 4.73 -2.42
CA ARG A 82 -13.58 4.59 -3.87
C ARG A 82 -14.33 5.74 -4.54
N ILE A 83 -15.43 6.20 -3.95
CA ILE A 83 -16.17 7.36 -4.45
C ILE A 83 -15.30 8.61 -4.36
N ALA A 84 -14.64 8.85 -3.22
CA ALA A 84 -13.77 9.99 -3.02
C ALA A 84 -12.61 10.02 -4.03
N LYS A 85 -11.97 8.86 -4.28
CA LYS A 85 -10.91 8.74 -5.29
C LYS A 85 -11.41 9.06 -6.70
N LEU A 86 -12.58 8.55 -7.10
CA LEU A 86 -13.17 8.86 -8.40
C LEU A 86 -13.52 10.34 -8.55
N GLN A 87 -13.95 10.99 -7.46
CA GLN A 87 -14.21 12.43 -7.44
C GLN A 87 -12.92 13.23 -7.60
N GLU A 88 -11.85 12.86 -6.90
CA GLU A 88 -10.52 13.46 -7.04
C GLU A 88 -10.00 13.36 -8.48
N GLU A 89 -10.06 12.16 -9.07
CA GLU A 89 -9.68 11.94 -10.47
C GLU A 89 -10.52 12.80 -11.42
N LEU A 90 -11.84 12.87 -11.23
CA LEU A 90 -12.74 13.69 -12.05
C LEU A 90 -12.45 15.20 -11.91
N SER A 91 -12.17 15.68 -10.70
CA SER A 91 -11.80 17.08 -10.44
C SER A 91 -10.48 17.46 -11.12
N GLY A 92 -9.49 16.56 -11.12
CA GLY A 92 -8.23 16.78 -11.83
C GLY A 92 -8.43 17.03 -13.34
N TYR A 93 -9.36 16.31 -13.97
CA TYR A 93 -9.70 16.54 -15.39
C TYR A 93 -10.46 17.85 -15.63
N MET A 94 -11.20 18.37 -14.66
CA MET A 94 -11.93 19.63 -14.81
C MET A 94 -11.06 20.88 -14.63
N GLU A 95 -9.97 20.78 -13.86
CA GLU A 95 -9.03 21.89 -13.66
C GLU A 95 -8.05 22.07 -14.83
N GLU A 96 -7.77 21.01 -15.61
CA GLU A 96 -6.86 21.09 -16.77
C GLU A 96 -7.48 21.73 -18.03
N ASP A 97 -8.79 21.98 -18.08
CA ASP A 97 -9.53 22.29 -19.32
C ASP A 97 -10.08 23.73 -19.44
N VAL A 98 -9.55 24.71 -18.70
CA VAL A 98 -9.94 26.13 -18.90
C VAL A 98 -8.73 27.03 -19.15
N TRP A 99 -8.21 26.97 -20.37
CA TRP A 99 -7.52 28.11 -21.00
C TRP A 99 -8.43 28.70 -22.08
N ILE A 100 -9.23 29.69 -21.70
CA ILE A 100 -9.99 30.48 -22.67
C ILE A 100 -9.02 31.52 -23.26
N ASP A 101 -8.65 31.33 -24.51
CA ASP A 101 -7.92 32.34 -25.29
C ASP A 101 -8.87 33.49 -25.64
N GLU A 102 -8.89 34.52 -24.78
CA GLU A 102 -9.71 35.72 -24.96
C GLU A 102 -9.36 36.53 -26.22
N SER A 103 -8.22 36.24 -26.89
CA SER A 103 -7.84 36.93 -28.13
C SER A 103 -8.66 36.52 -29.36
N LYS A 104 -9.49 35.47 -29.25
CA LYS A 104 -10.40 35.01 -30.32
C LYS A 104 -11.84 35.50 -30.17
N LEU A 105 -12.14 36.31 -29.15
CA LEU A 105 -13.45 36.90 -28.91
C LEU A 105 -13.57 38.34 -29.44
N GLY A 106 -12.59 38.82 -30.23
CA GLY A 106 -12.57 40.12 -30.90
C GLY A 106 -12.61 40.04 -32.41
#